data_AF-A0A973FKR6-F1
#
_entry.id   AF-A0A973FKR6-F1
#
_cell.length_a   1.000
_cell.length_b   1.000
_cell.length_c   1.000
_cell.angle_alpha   90.00
_cell.angle_beta   90.00
_cell.angle_gamma   90.00
#
_symmetry.space_group_name_H-M   'P 1'
#
loop_
_entity.id
_entity.type
_entity.pdbx_description
1 polymer ?
#
loop_
_entity_poly.entity_id
_entity_poly.type
_entity_poly.pdbx_seq_one_letter_code
_entity_poly.pdbx_strand_id
1 'polypeptide(L)'
;PDHHDILIYNVMPDILPIHRDITPEMTHRIERLRTVPPEHGKARFIQFHLLVDDLSHHGHITRRGHDRFENASGGYAYRKGAALAQNLIELHGGKITAEEALYRSHLLIEMAVDLVVYGRYPEIVELFSQAVEWTLENRLESLVGTLVWSYSLPEALVRDAVVQGMAAYRNEILRRSVSLEGRTDLFLHKFYGGVAGEKVRSGIRDLLQRGIESVADMEEFLSATLQEIAKAGFDGDL
;
A
#
# COMPACT_ATOMS: atom_id res chain seq x y z
N PRO A 1 2.47 -3.91 22.79
CA PRO A 1 1.06 -4.14 22.41
C PRO A 1 0.58 -3.11 21.38
N ASP A 2 0.70 -1.82 21.69
CA ASP A 2 0.23 -0.73 20.81
C ASP A 2 1.04 -0.63 19.50
N HIS A 3 2.30 -1.07 19.52
CA HIS A 3 3.15 -1.15 18.32
C HIS A 3 2.68 -2.22 17.32
N HIS A 4 1.90 -3.21 17.73
CA HIS A 4 1.30 -4.17 16.79
C HIS A 4 0.07 -3.56 16.12
N ASP A 5 -0.70 -2.74 16.84
CA ASP A 5 -1.89 -2.11 16.29
C ASP A 5 -1.55 -1.16 15.15
N ILE A 6 -0.47 -0.36 15.26
CA ILE A 6 -0.03 0.49 14.14
C ILE A 6 0.32 -0.34 12.91
N LEU A 7 1.04 -1.45 13.06
CA LEU A 7 1.43 -2.31 11.94
C LEU A 7 0.21 -2.94 11.26
N ILE A 8 -0.75 -3.41 12.05
CA ILE A 8 -1.92 -4.13 11.53
C ILE A 8 -2.96 -3.18 10.95
N TYR A 9 -3.43 -2.21 11.73
CA TYR A 9 -4.54 -1.36 11.32
C TYR A 9 -4.15 -0.48 10.13
N ASN A 10 -2.89 -0.05 10.06
CA ASN A 10 -2.41 0.78 8.97
C ASN A 10 -2.47 0.06 7.60
N VAL A 11 -2.28 -1.26 7.53
CA VAL A 11 -2.27 -1.97 6.24
C VAL A 11 -3.61 -2.61 5.86
N MET A 12 -4.62 -2.54 6.72
CA MET A 12 -5.95 -3.11 6.43
C MET A 12 -6.62 -2.57 5.16
N PRO A 13 -6.47 -1.28 4.78
CA PRO A 13 -6.99 -0.78 3.51
C PRO A 13 -6.55 -1.60 2.30
N ASP A 14 -5.32 -2.11 2.31
CA ASP A 14 -4.70 -2.89 1.23
C ASP A 14 -4.88 -4.40 1.38
N ILE A 15 -4.99 -4.89 2.62
CA ILE A 15 -5.17 -6.32 2.89
C ILE A 15 -6.60 -6.78 2.59
N LEU A 16 -7.61 -5.99 2.97
CA LEU A 16 -9.00 -6.41 2.77
C LEU A 16 -9.38 -6.67 1.30
N PRO A 17 -8.93 -5.87 0.31
CA PRO A 17 -9.22 -6.12 -1.11
C PRO A 17 -8.59 -7.40 -1.70
N ILE A 18 -7.79 -8.15 -0.94
CA ILE A 18 -7.37 -9.51 -1.34
C ILE A 18 -8.58 -10.45 -1.37
N HIS A 19 -9.59 -10.17 -0.54
CA HIS A 19 -10.86 -10.86 -0.60
C HIS A 19 -11.65 -10.38 -1.82
N ARG A 20 -12.07 -11.31 -2.68
CA ARG A 20 -12.70 -11.01 -4.00
C ARG A 20 -13.96 -10.13 -3.93
N ASP A 21 -14.66 -10.16 -2.79
CA ASP A 21 -15.91 -9.42 -2.58
C ASP A 21 -15.69 -8.04 -1.93
N ILE A 22 -14.43 -7.64 -1.70
CA ILE A 22 -14.06 -6.31 -1.24
C ILE A 22 -13.23 -5.63 -2.32
N THR A 23 -13.67 -4.47 -2.80
CA THR A 23 -12.91 -3.69 -3.78
C THR A 23 -12.02 -2.65 -3.09
N PRO A 24 -10.93 -2.18 -3.73
CA PRO A 24 -10.12 -1.10 -3.18
C PRO A 24 -10.94 0.17 -2.89
N GLU A 25 -11.95 0.46 -3.70
CA GLU A 25 -12.83 1.63 -3.48
C GLU A 25 -13.65 1.52 -2.19
N MET A 26 -13.99 0.31 -1.74
CA MET A 26 -14.71 0.10 -0.48
C MET A 26 -13.86 0.46 0.74
N THR A 27 -12.53 0.31 0.64
CA THR A 27 -11.59 0.62 1.73
C THR A 27 -10.99 2.02 1.63
N HIS A 28 -10.84 2.57 0.42
CA HIS A 28 -10.15 3.84 0.19
C HIS A 28 -11.09 5.07 0.10
N ARG A 29 -12.42 4.90 0.06
CA ARG A 29 -13.40 6.01 -0.01
C ARG A 29 -13.95 6.50 1.34
N ILE A 30 -13.32 6.16 2.45
CA ILE A 30 -13.76 6.65 3.76
C ILE A 30 -13.32 8.09 4.01
N GLU A 31 -14.08 8.82 4.82
CA GLU A 31 -13.75 10.21 5.17
C GLU A 31 -12.46 10.27 6.01
N ARG A 32 -11.46 11.01 5.53
CA ARG A 32 -10.08 11.00 6.08
C ARG A 32 -10.02 11.46 7.53
N LEU A 33 -10.80 12.49 7.87
CA LEU A 33 -10.77 13.17 9.18
C LEU A 33 -12.10 13.08 9.93
N ARG A 34 -12.88 12.02 9.69
CA ARG A 34 -14.08 11.79 10.51
C ARG A 34 -13.68 11.58 11.97
N THR A 35 -14.51 12.04 12.89
CA THR A 35 -14.31 11.78 14.32
C THR A 35 -14.39 10.29 14.61
N VAL A 36 -13.38 9.76 15.28
CA VAL A 36 -13.30 8.36 15.70
C VAL A 36 -13.77 8.26 17.15
N PRO A 37 -14.79 7.44 17.46
CA PRO A 37 -15.25 7.26 18.83
C PRO A 37 -14.23 6.43 19.63
N PRO A 38 -14.15 6.59 20.97
CA PRO A 38 -13.10 5.97 21.80
C PRO A 38 -12.97 4.45 21.62
N GLU A 39 -14.10 3.74 21.45
CA GLU A 39 -14.14 2.29 21.23
C GLU A 39 -13.47 1.83 19.92
N HIS A 40 -13.28 2.74 18.98
CA HIS A 40 -12.66 2.49 17.67
C HIS A 40 -11.39 3.32 17.46
N GLY A 41 -10.76 3.82 18.53
CA GLY A 41 -9.59 4.72 18.44
C GLY A 41 -8.47 4.26 17.49
N LYS A 42 -8.28 2.94 17.34
CA LYS A 42 -7.29 2.34 16.42
C LYS A 42 -7.59 2.58 14.94
N ALA A 43 -8.81 3.00 14.58
CA ALA A 43 -9.14 3.44 13.23
C ALA A 43 -8.35 4.69 12.80
N ARG A 44 -7.74 5.42 13.75
CA ARG A 44 -6.81 6.51 13.44
C ARG A 44 -5.59 6.03 12.64
N PHE A 45 -5.12 4.80 12.84
CA PHE A 45 -4.05 4.22 12.02
C PHE A 45 -4.48 3.97 10.57
N ILE A 46 -5.75 3.62 10.35
CA ILE A 46 -6.37 3.49 9.01
C ILE A 46 -6.46 4.88 8.36
N GLN A 47 -6.93 5.88 9.09
CA GLN A 47 -6.98 7.26 8.60
C GLN A 47 -5.59 7.76 8.21
N PHE A 48 -4.58 7.51 9.05
CA PHE A 48 -3.20 7.87 8.75
C PHE A 48 -2.68 7.21 7.46
N HIS A 49 -2.94 5.91 7.26
CA HIS A 49 -2.62 5.24 6.00
C HIS A 49 -3.23 5.97 4.80
N LEU A 50 -4.53 6.24 4.85
CA LEU A 50 -5.26 6.83 3.73
C LEU A 50 -4.86 8.29 3.45
N LEU A 51 -4.37 9.00 4.46
CA LEU A 51 -3.80 10.33 4.28
C LEU A 51 -2.43 10.28 3.57
N VAL A 52 -1.59 9.30 3.93
CA VAL A 52 -0.32 9.05 3.24
C VAL A 52 -0.58 8.59 1.80
N ASP A 53 -1.57 7.71 1.60
CA ASP A 53 -2.01 7.21 0.30
C ASP A 53 -2.44 8.36 -0.63
N ASP A 54 -3.29 9.28 -0.13
CA ASP A 54 -3.70 10.47 -0.87
C ASP A 54 -2.50 11.32 -1.34
N LEU A 55 -1.51 11.52 -0.47
CA LEU A 55 -0.30 12.29 -0.80
C LEU A 55 0.63 11.52 -1.75
N SER A 56 0.68 10.19 -1.64
CA SER A 56 1.46 9.30 -2.50
C SER A 56 0.91 9.27 -3.93
N HIS A 57 -0.42 9.22 -4.09
CA HIS A 57 -1.07 9.11 -5.39
C HIS A 57 -1.46 10.46 -6.01
N HIS A 58 -1.97 11.39 -5.21
CA HIS A 58 -2.61 12.62 -5.69
C HIS A 58 -1.84 13.89 -5.31
N GLY A 59 -0.95 13.81 -4.32
CA GLY A 59 -0.12 14.92 -3.88
C GLY A 59 -0.86 15.95 -3.02
N HIS A 60 -2.10 15.65 -2.65
CA HIS A 60 -2.92 16.45 -1.75
C HIS A 60 -3.91 15.54 -1.01
N ILE A 61 -4.32 15.94 0.21
CA ILE A 61 -5.29 15.20 1.01
C ILE A 61 -6.70 15.45 0.47
N THR A 62 -7.47 14.37 0.34
CA THR A 62 -8.87 14.43 -0.04
C THR A 62 -9.80 14.42 1.15
N ARG A 63 -11.08 14.74 0.90
CA ARG A 63 -12.11 14.56 1.92
C ARG A 63 -12.61 13.12 2.02
N ARG A 64 -12.80 12.42 0.89
CA ARG A 64 -13.48 11.10 0.83
C ARG A 64 -12.78 10.10 -0.11
N GLY A 65 -11.47 10.24 -0.31
CA GLY A 65 -10.74 9.50 -1.33
C GLY A 65 -11.10 9.93 -2.75
N HIS A 66 -10.59 9.19 -3.73
CA HIS A 66 -10.80 9.41 -5.16
C HIS A 66 -11.44 8.22 -5.85
N ASP A 67 -12.05 8.47 -7.01
CA ASP A 67 -12.41 7.42 -7.95
C ASP A 67 -11.18 6.94 -8.70
N ARG A 68 -11.09 5.64 -8.98
CA ARG A 68 -9.99 5.02 -9.75
C ARG A 68 -9.76 5.64 -11.15
N PHE A 69 -10.71 6.45 -11.62
CA PHE A 69 -10.72 7.14 -12.91
C PHE A 69 -10.39 8.63 -12.83
N GLU A 70 -10.24 9.21 -11.63
CA GLU A 70 -9.63 10.52 -11.51
C GLU A 70 -8.12 10.33 -11.67
N ASN A 71 -7.54 10.95 -12.71
CA ASN A 71 -6.12 10.81 -13.08
C ASN A 71 -5.18 11.21 -11.92
N ALA A 72 -4.98 10.29 -11.00
CA ALA A 72 -3.99 10.35 -9.92
C ALA A 72 -2.63 10.55 -10.58
N SER A 73 -2.06 11.74 -10.49
CA SER A 73 -0.83 12.07 -11.24
C SER A 73 0.07 13.08 -10.54
N GLY A 74 -0.39 13.69 -9.45
CA GLY A 74 0.36 14.71 -8.70
C GLY A 74 1.20 14.15 -7.55
N GLY A 75 0.90 12.93 -7.08
CA GLY A 75 1.51 12.37 -5.89
C GLY A 75 2.95 11.88 -6.10
N TYR A 76 3.63 11.60 -4.99
CA TYR A 76 5.03 11.17 -5.00
C TYR A 76 5.28 9.94 -5.87
N ALA A 77 4.46 8.89 -5.76
CA ALA A 77 4.62 7.65 -6.53
C ALA A 77 4.48 7.91 -8.04
N TYR A 78 3.52 8.73 -8.43
CA TYR A 78 3.31 9.12 -9.82
C TYR A 78 4.43 10.02 -10.36
N ARG A 79 4.90 11.00 -9.58
CA ARG A 79 6.01 11.88 -9.98
C ARG A 79 7.31 11.10 -10.20
N LYS A 80 7.62 10.15 -9.31
CA LYS A 80 8.78 9.25 -9.47
C LYS A 80 8.55 8.27 -10.62
N GLY A 81 7.34 7.72 -10.75
CA GLY A 81 6.97 6.76 -11.79
C GLY A 81 7.02 7.35 -13.20
N ALA A 82 6.73 8.65 -13.37
CA ALA A 82 6.82 9.33 -14.65
C ALA A 82 8.21 9.23 -15.30
N ALA A 83 9.28 9.19 -14.49
CA ALA A 83 10.64 9.00 -14.97
C ALA A 83 10.91 7.59 -15.54
N LEU A 84 10.07 6.60 -15.20
CA LEU A 84 10.18 5.21 -15.67
C LEU A 84 9.22 4.89 -16.82
N ALA A 85 8.18 5.71 -17.02
CA ALA A 85 7.06 5.40 -17.92
C ALA A 85 7.52 5.17 -19.38
N GLN A 86 8.41 6.03 -19.90
CA GLN A 86 8.90 5.91 -21.27
C GLN A 86 9.65 4.59 -21.52
N ASN A 87 10.50 4.18 -20.58
CA ASN A 87 11.20 2.90 -20.67
C ASN A 87 10.22 1.72 -20.62
N LEU A 88 9.12 1.83 -19.87
CA LEU A 88 8.09 0.79 -19.83
C LEU A 88 7.32 0.69 -21.15
N ILE A 89 7.02 1.83 -21.82
CA ILE A 89 6.42 1.85 -23.16
C ILE A 89 7.33 1.13 -24.15
N GLU A 90 8.63 1.44 -24.13
CA GLU A 90 9.63 0.81 -24.99
C GLU A 90 9.75 -0.69 -24.74
N LEU A 91 9.69 -1.12 -23.48
CA LEU A 91 9.71 -2.55 -23.11
C LEU A 91 8.53 -3.31 -23.71
N HIS A 92 7.36 -2.66 -23.84
CA HIS A 92 6.16 -3.21 -24.48
C HIS A 92 6.15 -3.02 -26.01
N GLY A 93 7.20 -2.45 -26.60
CA GLY A 93 7.25 -2.14 -28.03
C GLY A 93 6.19 -1.13 -28.45
N GLY A 94 5.84 -0.17 -27.58
CA GLY A 94 4.86 0.87 -27.86
C GLY A 94 3.38 0.44 -27.75
N LYS A 95 3.11 -0.75 -27.21
CA LYS A 95 1.74 -1.32 -27.17
C LYS A 95 0.86 -0.81 -26.03
N ILE A 96 1.45 -0.18 -25.00
CA ILE A 96 0.72 0.42 -23.89
C ILE A 96 0.65 1.93 -24.07
N THR A 97 -0.43 2.54 -23.59
CA THR A 97 -0.60 4.00 -23.61
C THR A 97 0.34 4.66 -22.59
N ALA A 98 0.56 5.97 -22.72
CA ALA A 98 1.32 6.74 -21.74
C ALA A 98 0.68 6.70 -20.34
N GLU A 99 -0.65 6.72 -20.28
CA GLU A 99 -1.44 6.60 -19.05
C GLU A 99 -1.25 5.23 -18.39
N GLU A 100 -1.36 4.14 -19.16
CA GLU A 100 -1.13 2.79 -18.66
C GLU A 100 0.32 2.61 -18.21
N ALA A 101 1.29 3.18 -18.93
CA ALA A 101 2.68 3.15 -18.54
C ALA A 101 2.92 3.90 -17.23
N LEU A 102 2.34 5.09 -17.07
CA LEU A 102 2.41 5.86 -15.84
C LEU A 102 1.76 5.12 -14.66
N TYR A 103 0.59 4.52 -14.87
CA TYR A 103 -0.08 3.68 -13.89
C TYR A 103 0.78 2.47 -13.48
N ARG A 104 1.38 1.77 -14.44
CA ARG A 104 2.26 0.65 -14.09
C ARG A 104 3.55 1.11 -13.40
N SER A 105 4.09 2.26 -13.80
CA SER A 105 5.32 2.80 -13.22
C SER A 105 5.15 3.28 -11.78
N HIS A 106 4.00 3.82 -11.36
CA HIS A 106 3.82 4.16 -9.94
C HIS A 106 3.84 2.92 -9.04
N LEU A 107 3.30 1.78 -9.50
CA LEU A 107 3.36 0.53 -8.74
C LEU A 107 4.80 0.01 -8.60
N LEU A 108 5.66 0.23 -9.61
CA LEU A 108 7.10 -0.06 -9.47
C LEU A 108 7.74 0.81 -8.39
N ILE A 109 7.30 2.06 -8.25
CA ILE A 109 7.79 2.96 -7.19
C ILE A 109 7.33 2.50 -5.80
N GLU A 110 6.08 2.09 -5.64
CA GLU A 110 5.59 1.52 -4.36
C GLU A 110 6.38 0.27 -3.96
N MET A 111 6.56 -0.66 -4.90
CA MET A 111 7.38 -1.84 -4.67
C MET A 111 8.84 -1.50 -4.35
N ALA A 112 9.39 -0.43 -4.96
CA ALA A 112 10.72 0.05 -4.66
C ALA A 112 10.82 0.64 -3.24
N VAL A 113 9.81 1.38 -2.78
CA VAL A 113 9.74 1.90 -1.41
C VAL A 113 9.76 0.75 -0.40
N ASP A 114 8.99 -0.32 -0.64
CA ASP A 114 9.00 -1.52 0.21
C ASP A 114 10.40 -2.11 0.35
N LEU A 115 11.16 -2.17 -0.74
CA LEU A 115 12.53 -2.69 -0.75
C LEU A 115 13.52 -1.75 -0.05
N VAL A 116 13.36 -0.43 -0.18
CA VAL A 116 14.17 0.56 0.54
C VAL A 116 13.89 0.49 2.04
N VAL A 117 12.63 0.41 2.45
CA VAL A 117 12.24 0.26 3.86
C VAL A 117 12.80 -1.04 4.43
N TYR A 118 12.65 -2.16 3.73
CA TYR A 118 13.21 -3.45 4.16
C TYR A 118 14.74 -3.43 4.23
N GLY A 119 15.41 -2.76 3.29
CA GLY A 119 16.86 -2.62 3.32
C GLY A 119 17.37 -1.80 4.52
N ARG A 120 16.59 -0.80 4.97
CA ARG A 120 16.90 0.03 6.15
C ARG A 120 16.51 -0.64 7.47
N TYR A 121 15.40 -1.37 7.48
CA TYR A 121 14.80 -1.99 8.66
C TYR A 121 14.41 -3.45 8.38
N PRO A 122 15.38 -4.38 8.23
CA PRO A 122 15.08 -5.78 7.88
C PRO A 122 14.17 -6.49 8.88
N GLU A 123 14.22 -6.07 10.16
CA GLU A 123 13.38 -6.57 11.25
C GLU A 123 11.89 -6.32 11.05
N ILE A 124 11.50 -5.39 10.16
CA ILE A 124 10.10 -5.01 9.94
C ILE A 124 9.25 -6.20 9.52
N VAL A 125 9.81 -7.15 8.76
CA VAL A 125 9.08 -8.35 8.31
C VAL A 125 8.80 -9.29 9.48
N GLU A 126 9.75 -9.43 10.40
CA GLU A 126 9.56 -10.25 11.60
C GLU A 126 8.56 -9.59 12.56
N LEU A 127 8.70 -8.29 12.80
CA LEU A 127 7.76 -7.51 13.61
C LEU A 127 6.34 -7.59 13.06
N PHE A 128 6.17 -7.42 11.74
CA PHE A 128 4.87 -7.52 11.09
C PHE A 128 4.28 -8.92 11.22
N SER A 129 5.08 -9.97 11.00
CA SER A 129 4.63 -11.35 11.17
C SER A 129 4.18 -11.64 12.60
N GLN A 130 4.93 -11.18 13.60
CA GLN A 130 4.55 -11.31 15.01
C GLN A 130 3.27 -10.54 15.33
N ALA A 131 3.10 -9.34 14.77
CA ALA A 131 1.89 -8.55 14.92
C ALA A 131 0.67 -9.25 14.33
N VAL A 132 0.83 -9.92 13.17
CA VAL A 132 -0.24 -10.72 12.53
C VAL A 132 -0.65 -11.88 13.43
N GLU A 133 0.29 -12.71 13.87
CA GLU A 133 0.02 -13.88 14.72
C GLU A 133 -0.64 -13.46 16.03
N TRP A 134 -0.06 -12.47 16.71
CA TRP A 134 -0.60 -11.98 17.97
C TRP A 134 -2.01 -11.41 17.81
N THR A 135 -2.28 -10.69 16.72
CA THR A 135 -3.61 -10.10 16.47
C THR A 135 -4.65 -11.17 16.18
N LEU A 136 -4.34 -12.16 15.34
CA LEU A 136 -5.24 -13.28 15.04
C LEU A 136 -5.61 -14.05 16.32
N GLU A 137 -4.66 -14.25 17.23
CA GLU A 137 -4.88 -14.97 18.47
C GLU A 137 -5.61 -14.14 19.55
N ASN A 138 -5.28 -12.85 19.68
CA ASN A 138 -5.63 -12.07 20.87
C ASN A 138 -6.57 -10.88 20.61
N ARG A 139 -6.71 -10.42 19.36
CA ARG A 139 -7.38 -9.15 19.03
C ARG A 139 -8.26 -9.19 17.79
N LEU A 140 -8.51 -10.36 17.19
CA LEU A 140 -9.33 -10.49 15.98
C LEU A 140 -10.69 -9.78 16.12
N GLU A 141 -11.40 -9.99 17.23
CA GLU A 141 -12.72 -9.37 17.46
C GLU A 141 -12.65 -7.84 17.50
N SER A 142 -11.63 -7.28 18.16
CA SER A 142 -11.43 -5.84 18.26
C SER A 142 -11.06 -5.22 16.92
N LEU A 143 -10.24 -5.92 16.13
CA LEU A 143 -9.90 -5.53 14.77
C LEU A 143 -11.17 -5.55 13.90
N VAL A 144 -11.87 -6.67 13.83
CA VAL A 144 -13.10 -6.83 13.03
C VAL A 144 -14.12 -5.76 13.39
N GLY A 145 -14.38 -5.51 14.68
CA GLY A 145 -15.31 -4.46 15.11
C GLY A 145 -14.90 -3.07 14.61
N THR A 146 -13.61 -2.74 14.67
CA THR A 146 -13.10 -1.47 14.16
C THR A 146 -13.21 -1.36 12.65
N LEU A 147 -12.97 -2.45 11.91
CA LEU A 147 -13.05 -2.49 10.45
C LEU A 147 -14.51 -2.44 9.95
N VAL A 148 -15.43 -3.10 10.64
CA VAL A 148 -16.88 -3.02 10.39
C VAL A 148 -17.35 -1.58 10.55
N TRP A 149 -17.00 -0.93 11.68
CA TRP A 149 -17.29 0.48 11.87
C TRP A 149 -16.62 1.33 10.79
N SER A 150 -15.38 1.00 10.44
CA SER A 150 -14.59 1.83 9.55
C SER A 150 -15.17 1.89 8.15
N TYR A 151 -15.52 0.73 7.59
CA TYR A 151 -15.91 0.57 6.20
C TYR A 151 -17.41 0.34 6.00
N SER A 152 -18.19 0.25 7.08
CA SER A 152 -19.64 -0.07 7.03
C SER A 152 -19.93 -1.38 6.29
N LEU A 153 -19.06 -2.39 6.47
CA LEU A 153 -19.17 -3.70 5.83
C LEU A 153 -19.78 -4.74 6.78
N PRO A 154 -20.42 -5.80 6.25
CA PRO A 154 -20.93 -6.90 7.07
C PRO A 154 -19.82 -7.58 7.88
N GLU A 155 -20.06 -7.84 9.16
CA GLU A 155 -19.05 -8.43 10.07
C GLU A 155 -18.49 -9.75 9.55
N ALA A 156 -19.35 -10.64 9.06
CA ALA A 156 -18.91 -11.92 8.52
C ALA A 156 -17.96 -11.77 7.32
N LEU A 157 -18.22 -10.79 6.44
CA LEU A 157 -17.35 -10.49 5.30
C LEU A 157 -16.00 -9.93 5.75
N VAL A 158 -16.01 -8.98 6.70
CA VAL A 158 -14.78 -8.39 7.24
C VAL A 158 -13.92 -9.45 7.94
N ARG A 159 -14.55 -10.31 8.75
CA ARG A 159 -13.86 -11.40 9.45
C ARG A 159 -13.19 -12.36 8.46
N ASP A 160 -13.91 -12.78 7.43
CA ASP A 160 -13.38 -13.69 6.41
C ASP A 160 -12.21 -13.05 5.65
N ALA A 161 -12.37 -11.79 5.25
CA ALA A 161 -11.33 -11.03 4.57
C ALA A 161 -10.07 -10.83 5.43
N VAL A 162 -10.21 -10.55 6.73
CA VAL A 162 -9.07 -10.44 7.66
C VAL A 162 -8.32 -11.77 7.76
N VAL A 163 -9.04 -12.88 7.97
CA VAL A 163 -8.42 -14.20 8.11
C VAL A 163 -7.73 -14.62 6.82
N GLN A 164 -8.38 -14.44 5.67
CA GLN A 164 -7.80 -14.74 4.37
C GLN A 164 -6.58 -13.86 4.08
N GLY A 165 -6.73 -12.54 4.26
CA GLY A 165 -5.67 -11.57 3.98
C GLY A 165 -4.44 -11.80 4.84
N MET A 166 -4.60 -11.95 6.16
CA MET A 166 -3.48 -12.21 7.06
C MET A 166 -2.80 -13.56 6.83
N ALA A 167 -3.50 -14.58 6.34
CA ALA A 167 -2.88 -15.84 5.96
C ALA A 167 -1.85 -15.68 4.83
N ALA A 168 -2.08 -14.74 3.91
CA ALA A 168 -1.14 -14.41 2.84
C ALA A 168 0.11 -13.65 3.32
N TYR A 169 0.10 -13.14 4.55
CA TYR A 169 1.18 -12.33 5.13
C TYR A 169 1.94 -13.03 6.26
N ARG A 170 1.86 -14.37 6.34
CA ARG A 170 2.71 -15.14 7.26
C ARG A 170 4.17 -15.09 6.81
N ASN A 171 5.09 -15.14 7.79
CA ASN A 171 6.53 -14.85 7.66
C ASN A 171 7.19 -15.31 6.34
N GLU A 172 6.99 -16.58 5.96
CA GLU A 172 7.64 -17.17 4.79
C GLU A 172 7.18 -16.55 3.46
N ILE A 173 5.92 -16.14 3.37
CA ILE A 173 5.35 -15.54 2.16
C ILE A 173 5.86 -14.10 2.02
N LEU A 174 5.89 -13.36 3.14
CA LEU A 174 6.42 -11.99 3.17
C LEU A 174 7.92 -11.93 2.86
N ARG A 175 8.73 -12.80 3.47
CA ARG A 175 10.19 -12.79 3.21
C ARG A 175 10.52 -13.06 1.75
N ARG A 176 9.73 -13.89 1.06
CA ARG A 176 9.92 -14.18 -0.37
C ARG A 176 9.47 -13.01 -1.25
N SER A 177 8.37 -12.36 -0.88
CA SER A 177 7.80 -11.26 -1.67
C SER A 177 8.59 -9.94 -1.54
N VAL A 178 9.20 -9.67 -0.38
CA VAL A 178 10.03 -8.48 -0.13
C VAL A 178 11.48 -8.71 -0.57
N SER A 179 11.65 -9.03 -1.85
CA SER A 179 12.95 -9.14 -2.52
C SER A 179 12.85 -8.58 -3.94
N LEU A 180 13.98 -8.23 -4.57
CA LEU A 180 13.98 -7.72 -5.94
C LEU A 180 13.29 -8.71 -6.91
N GLU A 181 13.59 -10.00 -6.76
CA GLU A 181 12.95 -11.05 -7.56
C GLU A 181 11.47 -11.22 -7.21
N GLY A 182 11.12 -11.24 -5.92
CA GLY A 182 9.72 -11.35 -5.48
C GLY A 182 8.84 -10.22 -6.00
N ARG A 183 9.34 -8.98 -5.98
CA ARG A 183 8.64 -7.81 -6.54
C ARG A 183 8.59 -7.83 -8.07
N THR A 184 9.65 -8.29 -8.72
CA THR A 184 9.65 -8.51 -10.17
C THR A 184 8.58 -9.53 -10.55
N ASP A 185 8.53 -10.68 -9.87
CA ASP A 185 7.53 -11.72 -10.11
C ASP A 185 6.11 -11.24 -9.83
N LEU A 186 5.90 -10.47 -8.76
CA LEU A 186 4.60 -9.87 -8.44
C LEU A 186 4.13 -8.94 -9.56
N PHE A 187 5.01 -8.07 -10.06
CA PHE A 187 4.70 -7.18 -11.17
C PHE A 187 4.36 -7.97 -12.45
N LEU A 188 5.17 -8.99 -12.77
CA LEU A 188 4.93 -9.85 -13.93
C LEU A 188 3.62 -10.63 -13.81
N HIS A 189 3.28 -11.10 -12.60
CA HIS A 189 2.00 -11.75 -12.36
C HIS A 189 0.83 -10.80 -12.64
N LYS A 190 0.89 -9.58 -12.10
CA LYS A 190 -0.16 -8.57 -12.23
C LYS A 190 -0.40 -8.12 -13.67
N PHE A 191 0.66 -7.94 -14.46
CA PHE A 191 0.56 -7.30 -15.79
C PHE A 191 0.81 -8.21 -16.98
N TYR A 192 1.34 -9.41 -16.75
CA TYR A 192 1.68 -10.38 -17.80
C TYR A 192 1.14 -11.79 -17.49
N GLY A 193 0.28 -11.94 -16.47
CA GLY A 193 -0.25 -13.25 -16.06
C GLY A 193 0.83 -14.23 -15.59
N GLY A 194 1.99 -13.71 -15.18
CA GLY A 194 3.14 -14.50 -14.71
C GLY A 194 4.00 -15.08 -15.85
N VAL A 195 3.63 -14.85 -17.11
CA VAL A 195 4.35 -15.37 -18.28
C VAL A 195 5.03 -14.22 -19.01
N ALA A 196 6.34 -14.10 -18.83
CA ALA A 196 7.15 -13.10 -19.53
C ALA A 196 8.49 -13.72 -19.95
N GLY A 197 8.94 -13.40 -21.16
CA GLY A 197 10.28 -13.78 -21.63
C GLY A 197 11.39 -13.03 -20.88
N GLU A 198 12.61 -13.56 -20.94
CA GLU A 198 13.75 -13.03 -20.18
C GLU A 198 14.01 -11.54 -20.42
N LYS A 199 13.83 -11.06 -21.66
CA LYS A 199 13.96 -9.63 -21.99
C LYS A 199 13.04 -8.75 -21.15
N VAL A 200 11.77 -9.15 -21.00
CA VAL A 200 10.77 -8.39 -20.23
C VAL A 200 11.10 -8.48 -18.75
N ARG A 201 11.40 -9.68 -18.25
CA ARG A 201 11.79 -9.90 -16.85
C ARG A 201 12.99 -9.04 -16.45
N SER A 202 14.07 -9.07 -17.23
CA SER A 202 15.25 -8.25 -17.00
C SER A 202 14.95 -6.75 -17.10
N GLY A 203 14.08 -6.35 -18.02
CA GLY A 203 13.65 -4.94 -18.15
C GLY A 203 12.87 -4.45 -16.94
N ILE A 204 11.94 -5.26 -16.41
CA ILE A 204 11.19 -4.92 -15.19
C ILE A 204 12.12 -4.86 -13.98
N ARG A 205 13.07 -5.80 -13.87
CA ARG A 205 14.08 -5.80 -12.81
C ARG A 205 14.92 -4.51 -12.83
N ASP A 206 15.38 -4.09 -14.01
CA ASP A 206 16.13 -2.84 -14.19
C ASP A 206 15.31 -1.60 -13.79
N LEU A 207 14.04 -1.54 -14.22
CA LEU A 207 13.15 -0.45 -13.82
C LEU A 207 12.90 -0.39 -12.32
N LEU A 208 12.75 -1.55 -11.67
CA LEU A 208 12.59 -1.63 -10.22
C LEU A 208 13.86 -1.16 -9.49
N GLN A 209 15.05 -1.52 -10.00
CA GLN A 209 16.33 -1.06 -9.46
C GLN A 209 16.48 0.47 -9.56
N ARG A 210 16.12 1.06 -10.71
CA ARG A 210 16.06 2.53 -10.87
C ARG A 210 15.03 3.16 -9.93
N GLY A 211 13.91 2.49 -9.72
CA GLY A 211 12.90 2.88 -8.72
C GLY A 211 13.51 2.96 -7.32
N ILE A 212 14.23 1.92 -6.88
CA ILE A 212 14.92 1.85 -5.58
C ILE A 212 15.87 3.03 -5.41
N GLU A 213 16.72 3.30 -6.41
CA GLU A 213 17.65 4.43 -6.38
C GLU A 213 16.91 5.77 -6.29
N SER A 214 15.80 5.91 -7.02
CA SER A 214 15.03 7.16 -7.05
C SER A 214 14.31 7.49 -5.74
N VAL A 215 13.98 6.48 -4.93
CA VAL A 215 13.29 6.64 -3.64
C VAL A 215 14.21 6.44 -2.43
N ALA A 216 15.51 6.25 -2.67
CA ALA A 216 16.49 6.08 -1.60
C ALA A 216 16.56 7.29 -0.65
N ASP A 217 16.18 8.49 -1.11
CA ASP A 217 16.06 9.70 -0.30
C ASP A 217 14.59 10.04 0.01
N MET A 218 13.92 9.14 0.74
CA MET A 218 12.51 9.29 1.09
C MET A 218 12.25 10.29 2.23
N GLU A 219 13.29 10.83 2.87
CA GLU A 219 13.15 11.65 4.08
C GLU A 219 12.44 12.98 3.80
N GLU A 220 12.76 13.63 2.67
CA GLU A 220 12.07 14.84 2.23
C GLU A 220 10.58 14.57 2.01
N PHE A 221 10.25 13.46 1.34
CA PHE A 221 8.86 13.07 1.12
C PHE A 221 8.12 12.79 2.43
N LEU A 222 8.73 12.04 3.35
CA LEU A 222 8.14 11.75 4.65
C LEU A 222 7.90 13.04 5.46
N SER A 223 8.88 13.94 5.49
CA SER A 223 8.76 15.21 6.21
C SER A 223 7.64 16.08 5.64
N ALA A 224 7.59 16.24 4.32
CA ALA A 224 6.52 16.99 3.66
C ALA A 224 5.14 16.36 3.90
N THR A 225 5.07 15.02 3.84
CA THR A 225 3.83 14.26 4.09
C THR A 225 3.31 14.51 5.50
N LEU A 226 4.16 14.38 6.52
CA LEU A 226 3.76 14.62 7.91
C LEU A 226 3.32 16.07 8.15
N GLN A 227 3.97 17.04 7.50
CA GLN A 227 3.57 18.44 7.58
C GLN A 227 2.18 18.67 6.97
N GLU A 228 1.88 18.10 5.81
CA GLU A 228 0.56 18.24 5.18
C GLU A 228 -0.53 17.54 5.99
N ILE A 229 -0.25 16.37 6.56
CA ILE A 229 -1.15 15.65 7.47
C ILE A 229 -1.47 16.49 8.71
N ALA A 230 -0.46 17.09 9.33
CA ALA A 230 -0.65 17.96 10.48
C ALA A 230 -1.46 19.23 10.12
N LYS A 231 -1.19 19.85 8.97
CA LYS A 231 -1.96 21.01 8.48
C LYS A 231 -3.42 20.68 8.19
N ALA A 232 -3.70 19.46 7.74
CA ALA A 232 -5.06 18.99 7.53
C ALA A 232 -5.84 18.80 8.85
N GLY A 233 -5.16 18.82 9.99
CA GLY A 233 -5.78 18.72 11.31
C GLY A 233 -5.81 17.30 11.87
N PHE A 234 -5.02 16.37 11.32
CA PHE A 234 -4.78 15.09 11.96
C PHE A 234 -3.80 15.30 13.12
N ASP A 235 -4.30 15.27 14.35
CA ASP A 235 -3.49 15.33 15.56
C ASP A 235 -2.78 13.99 15.77
N GLY A 236 -1.46 13.99 15.97
CA GLY A 236 -0.69 12.76 16.18
C GLY A 236 -0.97 12.05 17.50
N ASP A 237 -2.03 12.41 18.23
CA ASP A 237 -2.50 11.72 19.44
C ASP A 237 -3.01 10.33 19.02
N LEU A 238 -2.06 9.39 19.00
CA LEU A 238 -2.24 7.96 18.81
C LEU A 238 -2.05 7.25 20.15
#